data_AF-A0A519WQB7-F1
#
_entry.id   AF-A0A519WQB7-F1
#
_cell.length_a   1.000
_cell.length_b   1.000
_cell.length_c   1.000
_cell.angle_alpha   90.00
_cell.angle_beta   90.00
_cell.angle_gamma   90.00
#
_symmetry.space_group_name_H-M   'P 1'
#
loop_
_entity.id
_entity.type
_entity.pdbx_description
1 polymer ?
#
loop_
_entity_poly.entity_id
_entity_poly.type
_entity_poly.pdbx_seq_one_letter_code
_entity_poly.pdbx_strand_id
1 'polypeptide(L)'
;MQKLSDTTVIIQYPSVWSHEPFLLFLSKTGDTITSYEYKRPEIRKVNGLVPSTIRKAMYYKGLTEYMNEPVSINRYFVEKDIAVDTLRNLWNDILSLKLWSMKDDAIEGSGCPMVKGSNVSIDDAGGIYILLISKAEIKPLNFYAPDDFERICPGRKGRLAAIKLSDLIGRVFKGH
;
A
#
# COMPACT_ATOMS: atom_id res chain seq x y z
N MET A 1 11.59 -9.21 4.30
CA MET A 1 10.70 -9.95 3.36
C MET A 1 11.44 -10.76 2.31
N GLN A 2 12.37 -10.19 1.53
CA GLN A 2 12.99 -10.89 0.39
C GLN A 2 13.62 -12.27 0.69
N LYS A 3 14.24 -12.43 1.86
CA LYS A 3 14.83 -13.71 2.31
C LYS A 3 13.83 -14.67 2.95
N LEU A 4 12.61 -14.23 3.24
CA LEU A 4 11.63 -14.91 4.08
C LEU A 4 10.41 -15.41 3.30
N SER A 5 10.28 -15.00 2.04
CA SER A 5 9.12 -15.23 1.20
C SER A 5 9.56 -15.50 -0.23
N ASP A 6 8.81 -16.33 -0.95
CA ASP A 6 9.05 -16.53 -2.38
C ASP A 6 8.59 -15.31 -3.17
N THR A 7 7.45 -14.76 -2.79
CA THR A 7 6.90 -13.54 -3.39
C THR A 7 6.06 -12.78 -2.37
N THR A 8 6.32 -11.47 -2.26
CA THR A 8 5.51 -10.55 -1.48
C THR A 8 5.02 -9.42 -2.37
N VAL A 9 3.72 -9.13 -2.31
CA VAL A 9 3.12 -7.91 -2.87
C VAL A 9 2.80 -7.00 -1.70
N ILE A 10 3.35 -5.79 -1.74
CA ILE A 10 3.05 -4.74 -0.76
C ILE A 10 2.32 -3.63 -1.49
N ILE A 11 1.22 -3.14 -0.92
CA ILE A 11 0.55 -1.94 -1.40
C ILE A 11 0.58 -0.86 -0.31
N GLN A 12 0.80 0.37 -0.77
CA GLN A 12 0.80 1.59 0.02
C GLN A 12 -0.01 2.66 -0.70
N TYR A 13 -0.68 3.50 0.08
CA TYR A 13 -1.38 4.68 -0.40
C TYR A 13 -0.61 5.92 0.04
N PRO A 14 0.41 6.38 -0.71
CA PRO A 14 1.17 7.56 -0.35
C PRO A 14 0.26 8.78 -0.23
N SER A 15 0.49 9.57 0.81
CA SER A 15 -0.16 10.85 1.05
C SER A 15 0.91 11.93 1.18
N VAL A 16 0.70 13.08 0.53
CA VAL A 16 1.55 14.26 0.73
C VAL A 16 1.40 14.86 2.14
N TRP A 17 0.29 14.54 2.83
CA TRP A 17 -0.04 15.04 4.17
C TRP A 17 0.42 14.11 5.29
N SER A 18 0.74 12.86 4.97
CA SER A 18 1.11 11.84 5.96
C SER A 18 2.17 10.89 5.41
N HIS A 19 3.31 10.85 6.09
CA HIS A 19 4.36 9.86 5.85
C HIS A 19 4.16 8.57 6.67
N GLU A 20 2.98 8.37 7.27
CA GLU A 20 2.70 7.17 8.04
C GLU A 20 2.82 5.93 7.13
N PRO A 21 3.65 4.93 7.50
CA PRO A 21 3.83 3.73 6.69
C PRO A 21 2.63 2.79 6.86
N PHE A 22 1.48 3.12 6.26
CA PHE A 22 0.37 2.17 6.16
C PHE A 22 0.61 1.23 4.97
N LEU A 23 0.97 -0.01 5.28
CA LEU A 23 1.37 -1.01 4.30
C LEU A 23 0.56 -2.28 4.47
N LEU A 24 0.03 -2.81 3.37
CA LEU A 24 -0.65 -4.10 3.34
C LEU A 24 0.22 -5.10 2.58
N PHE A 25 0.50 -6.23 3.20
CA PHE A 25 1.38 -7.27 2.68
C PHE A 25 0.56 -8.50 2.36
N LEU A 26 0.78 -9.05 1.17
CA LEU A 26 0.36 -10.39 0.81
C LEU A 26 1.61 -11.18 0.41
N SER A 27 1.96 -12.18 1.21
CA SER A 27 3.19 -12.95 1.07
C SER A 27 2.86 -14.41 0.80
N LYS A 28 3.63 -15.04 -0.10
CA LYS A 28 3.55 -16.46 -0.41
C LYS A 28 4.88 -17.15 -0.18
N THR A 29 4.86 -18.26 0.55
CA THR A 29 6.00 -19.15 0.78
C THR A 29 5.54 -20.59 0.61
N GLY A 30 6.07 -21.31 -0.38
CA GLY A 30 5.57 -22.64 -0.70
C GLY A 30 4.09 -22.61 -1.07
N ASP A 31 3.26 -23.41 -0.41
CA ASP A 31 1.79 -23.45 -0.58
C ASP A 31 1.03 -22.48 0.35
N THR A 32 1.75 -21.79 1.23
CA THR A 32 1.19 -20.95 2.28
C THR A 32 1.13 -19.50 1.82
N ILE A 33 -0.05 -18.88 1.97
CA ILE A 33 -0.29 -17.46 1.72
C ILE A 33 -0.66 -16.81 3.06
N THR A 34 0.02 -15.73 3.39
CA THR A 34 -0.12 -14.99 4.64
C THR A 34 -0.34 -13.51 4.36
N SER A 35 -1.15 -12.86 5.18
CA SER A 35 -1.45 -11.43 5.11
C SER A 35 -0.93 -10.70 6.35
N TYR A 36 -0.35 -9.52 6.13
CA TYR A 36 0.11 -8.66 7.21
C TYR A 36 -0.26 -7.21 6.94
N GLU A 37 -0.33 -6.42 8.00
CA GLU A 37 -0.42 -4.97 7.95
C GLU A 37 0.72 -4.36 8.75
N TYR A 38 1.36 -3.32 8.21
CA TYR A 38 2.16 -2.41 9.03
C TYR A 38 1.22 -1.29 9.47
N LYS A 39 0.76 -1.37 10.71
CA LYS A 39 -0.27 -0.46 11.22
C LYS A 39 0.26 0.44 12.33
N ARG A 40 -0.31 1.64 12.35
CA ARG A 40 -0.15 2.58 13.45
C ARG A 40 -0.67 1.94 14.75
N PRO A 41 0.05 2.11 15.87
CA PRO A 41 -0.45 1.66 17.16
C PRO A 41 -1.74 2.40 17.53
N GLU A 42 -2.66 1.71 18.20
CA GLU A 42 -3.86 2.37 18.71
C GLU A 42 -3.50 3.54 19.61
N ILE A 43 -4.27 4.62 19.50
CA ILE A 43 -4.10 5.78 20.35
C ILE A 43 -4.35 5.35 21.80
N ARG A 44 -3.32 5.49 22.63
CA ARG A 44 -3.43 5.21 24.07
C ARG A 44 -4.51 6.12 24.69
N LYS A 45 -5.64 5.54 25.08
CA LYS A 45 -6.70 6.24 25.80
C LYS A 45 -6.22 6.58 27.22
N VAL A 46 -6.31 7.85 27.60
CA VAL A 46 -5.99 8.35 28.94
C VAL A 46 -7.29 8.71 29.63
N ASN A 47 -7.83 7.79 30.43
CA ASN A 47 -9.15 7.92 31.05
C ASN A 47 -9.15 8.75 32.36
N GLY A 48 -7.97 9.16 32.86
CA GLY A 48 -7.83 9.90 34.12
C GLY A 48 -7.48 11.38 33.97
N LEU A 49 -7.59 12.11 35.09
CA LEU A 49 -7.00 13.45 35.22
C LEU A 49 -5.49 13.32 35.19
N VAL A 50 -4.89 13.76 34.10
CA VAL A 50 -3.44 13.75 33.86
C VAL A 50 -3.04 15.14 33.43
N PRO A 51 -1.98 15.73 34.00
CA PRO A 51 -1.46 17.02 33.56
C PRO A 51 -1.27 17.08 32.04
N SER A 52 -1.59 18.23 31.45
CA SER A 52 -1.65 18.40 29.99
C SER A 52 -0.36 18.02 29.27
N THR A 53 0.81 18.37 29.84
CA THR A 53 2.13 18.01 29.31
C THR A 53 2.36 16.50 29.29
N ILE A 54 1.99 15.80 30.36
CA ILE A 54 2.11 14.33 30.44
C ILE A 54 1.15 13.68 29.44
N ARG A 55 -0.09 14.17 29.35
CA ARG A 55 -1.07 13.68 28.37
C ARG A 55 -0.57 13.84 26.94
N LYS A 56 0.01 15.00 26.60
CA LYS A 56 0.63 15.23 25.28
C LYS A 56 1.77 14.25 25.02
N ALA A 57 2.68 14.07 25.98
CA ALA A 57 3.78 13.12 25.83
C ALA A 57 3.28 11.68 25.62
N MET A 58 2.25 11.24 26.37
CA MET A 58 1.63 9.93 26.19
C MET A 58 1.00 9.75 24.80
N TYR A 59 0.39 10.80 24.25
CA TYR A 59 -0.26 10.77 22.94
C TYR A 59 0.76 10.77 21.79
N TYR A 60 1.74 11.67 21.83
CA TYR A 60 2.69 11.87 20.72
C TYR A 60 3.85 10.90 20.71
N LYS A 61 4.24 10.31 21.85
CA LYS A 61 5.41 9.40 21.91
C LYS A 61 5.22 8.16 21.03
N GLY A 62 4.07 7.48 21.12
CA GLY A 62 3.81 6.28 20.32
C GLY A 62 3.75 6.57 18.82
N LEU A 63 3.20 7.73 18.43
CA LEU A 63 3.17 8.17 17.03
C LEU A 63 4.58 8.53 16.53
N THR A 64 5.36 9.27 17.33
CA THR A 64 6.72 9.67 16.97
C THR A 64 7.63 8.45 16.82
N GLU A 65 7.51 7.47 17.71
CA GLU A 65 8.21 6.19 17.59
C GLU A 65 7.81 5.46 16.32
N TYR A 66 6.50 5.36 16.02
CA TYR A 66 6.00 4.72 14.81
C TYR A 66 6.51 5.38 13.52
N MET A 67 6.52 6.72 13.47
CA MET A 67 6.97 7.48 12.29
C MET A 67 8.47 7.38 12.03
N ASN A 68 9.27 7.18 13.08
CA ASN A 68 10.73 7.10 12.98
C ASN A 68 11.25 5.66 12.91
N GLU A 69 10.38 4.66 13.15
CA GLU A 69 10.76 3.25 13.10
C GLU A 69 10.91 2.78 11.65
N PRO A 70 12.07 2.24 11.24
CA PRO A 70 12.21 1.63 9.93
C PRO A 70 11.24 0.46 9.73
N VAL A 71 10.55 0.45 8.58
CA VAL A 71 9.65 -0.64 8.21
C VAL A 71 10.41 -1.96 8.23
N SER A 72 10.04 -2.83 9.18
CA SER A 72 10.67 -4.11 9.44
C SER A 72 9.71 -5.04 10.16
N ILE A 73 10.12 -6.28 10.44
CA ILE A 73 9.33 -7.19 11.29
C ILE A 73 9.53 -6.74 12.73
N ASN A 74 8.61 -5.92 13.23
CA ASN A 74 8.60 -5.34 14.57
C ASN A 74 7.16 -5.28 15.11
N ARG A 75 6.94 -4.59 16.24
CA ARG A 75 5.63 -4.51 16.90
C ARG A 75 4.50 -3.88 16.07
N TYR A 76 4.84 -3.19 14.97
CA TYR A 76 3.87 -2.58 14.07
C TYR A 76 3.51 -3.48 12.88
N PHE A 77 4.30 -4.54 12.64
CA PHE A 77 4.03 -5.57 11.64
C PHE A 77 3.13 -6.65 12.27
N VAL A 78 1.85 -6.61 11.93
CA VAL A 78 0.82 -7.45 12.55
C VAL A 78 0.22 -8.38 11.49
N GLU A 79 0.04 -9.65 11.85
CA GLU A 79 -0.70 -10.60 11.03
C GLU A 79 -2.17 -10.21 10.92
N LYS A 80 -2.71 -10.32 9.71
CA LYS A 80 -4.15 -10.23 9.47
C LYS A 80 -4.70 -11.63 9.29
N ASP A 81 -5.51 -12.04 10.26
CA ASP A 81 -6.24 -13.31 10.22
C ASP A 81 -7.35 -13.24 9.17
N ILE A 82 -7.04 -13.71 7.97
CA ILE A 82 -7.95 -13.80 6.84
C ILE A 82 -8.06 -15.27 6.45
N ALA A 83 -9.28 -15.74 6.23
CA ALA A 83 -9.54 -17.13 5.85
C ALA A 83 -8.68 -17.55 4.64
N VAL A 84 -8.10 -18.75 4.72
CA VAL A 84 -7.16 -19.28 3.72
C VAL A 84 -7.75 -19.29 2.31
N ASP A 85 -9.03 -19.66 2.16
CA ASP A 85 -9.67 -19.69 0.85
C ASP A 85 -9.85 -18.28 0.26
N THR A 86 -10.14 -17.28 1.11
CA THR A 86 -10.16 -15.87 0.70
C THR A 86 -8.78 -15.41 0.24
N LEU A 87 -7.71 -15.77 0.97
CA LEU A 87 -6.33 -15.44 0.59
C LEU A 87 -5.91 -16.12 -0.72
N ARG A 88 -6.30 -17.38 -0.94
CA ARG A 88 -6.04 -18.10 -2.19
C ARG A 88 -6.75 -17.45 -3.37
N ASN A 89 -8.03 -17.10 -3.22
CA ASN A 89 -8.78 -16.42 -4.26
C ASN A 89 -8.17 -15.06 -4.59
N LEU A 90 -7.85 -14.27 -3.56
CA LEU A 90 -7.16 -12.98 -3.71
C LEU A 90 -5.83 -13.14 -4.46
N TRP A 91 -5.02 -14.15 -4.08
CA TRP A 91 -3.74 -14.40 -4.73
C TRP A 91 -3.91 -14.74 -6.21
N ASN A 92 -4.88 -15.60 -6.55
CA ASN A 92 -5.17 -15.95 -7.94
C ASN A 92 -5.64 -14.74 -8.76
N ASP A 93 -6.49 -13.89 -8.18
CA ASP A 93 -6.92 -12.65 -8.81
C ASP A 93 -5.73 -11.72 -9.06
N ILE A 94 -4.81 -11.61 -8.11
CA ILE A 94 -3.58 -10.81 -8.24
C ILE A 94 -2.66 -11.36 -9.33
N LEU A 95 -2.48 -12.68 -9.42
CA LEU A 95 -1.68 -13.29 -10.49
C LEU A 95 -2.23 -12.95 -11.88
N SER A 96 -3.56 -12.84 -12.03
CA SER A 96 -4.20 -12.47 -13.29
C SER A 96 -3.83 -11.05 -13.78
N LEU A 97 -3.39 -10.17 -12.87
CA LEU A 97 -2.97 -8.80 -13.18
C LEU A 97 -1.56 -8.72 -13.78
N LYS A 98 -0.79 -9.81 -13.73
CA LYS A 98 0.58 -9.89 -14.28
C LYS A 98 1.49 -8.73 -13.82
N LEU A 99 1.48 -8.43 -12.51
CA LEU A 99 2.11 -7.25 -11.92
C LEU A 99 3.58 -7.06 -12.32
N TRP A 100 4.36 -8.14 -12.41
CA TRP A 100 5.76 -8.10 -12.81
C TRP A 100 6.00 -7.53 -14.22
N SER A 101 5.02 -7.65 -15.12
CA SER A 101 5.08 -7.11 -16.48
C SER A 101 4.54 -5.69 -16.61
N MET A 102 4.00 -5.11 -15.54
CA MET A 102 3.43 -3.76 -15.56
C MET A 102 4.51 -2.71 -15.76
N LYS A 103 4.10 -1.66 -16.48
CA LYS A 103 4.79 -0.37 -16.53
C LYS A 103 4.06 0.60 -15.62
N ASP A 104 4.82 1.46 -14.96
CA ASP A 104 4.32 2.48 -14.06
C ASP A 104 4.50 3.88 -14.65
N ASP A 105 4.15 4.91 -13.87
CA ASP A 105 4.26 6.29 -14.32
C ASP A 105 5.72 6.75 -14.49
N ALA A 106 6.71 6.06 -13.92
CA ALA A 106 8.12 6.36 -14.19
C ALA A 106 8.52 5.97 -15.63
N ILE A 107 7.86 4.96 -16.21
CA ILE A 107 8.10 4.50 -17.58
C ILE A 107 7.18 5.20 -18.59
N GLU A 108 5.90 5.36 -18.26
CA GLU A 108 4.88 5.89 -19.19
C GLU A 108 4.53 7.37 -18.94
N GLY A 109 5.14 8.00 -17.94
CA GLY A 109 4.83 9.35 -17.46
C GLY A 109 3.56 9.38 -16.62
N SER A 110 3.42 10.34 -15.69
CA SER A 110 2.20 10.48 -14.86
C SER A 110 1.06 11.25 -15.55
N GLY A 111 1.36 12.13 -16.51
CA GLY A 111 0.33 12.93 -17.18
C GLY A 111 -0.48 12.18 -18.24
N CYS A 112 -1.56 12.81 -18.70
CA CYS A 112 -2.25 12.38 -19.92
C CYS A 112 -1.35 12.59 -21.16
N PRO A 113 -1.43 11.72 -22.18
CA PRO A 113 -0.91 12.05 -23.50
C PRO A 113 -1.52 13.39 -23.97
N MET A 114 -0.76 14.23 -24.67
CA MET A 114 -1.29 15.51 -25.17
C MET A 114 -2.49 15.27 -26.09
N VAL A 115 -3.70 15.51 -25.59
CA VAL A 115 -4.92 15.56 -26.39
C VAL A 115 -5.26 17.04 -26.58
N LYS A 116 -5.09 17.56 -27.80
CA LYS A 116 -5.45 18.94 -28.19
C LYS A 116 -4.73 20.09 -27.45
N GLY A 117 -3.46 19.92 -27.11
CA GLY A 117 -2.59 21.03 -26.71
C GLY A 117 -2.80 21.59 -25.30
N SER A 118 -3.62 20.95 -24.45
CA SER A 118 -3.69 21.26 -23.02
C SER A 118 -3.07 20.13 -22.19
N ASN A 119 -2.15 20.49 -21.30
CA ASN A 119 -1.67 19.60 -20.26
C ASN A 119 -2.70 19.57 -19.14
N VAL A 120 -3.25 18.40 -18.83
CA VAL A 120 -4.01 18.20 -17.61
C VAL A 120 -3.02 17.98 -16.48
N SER A 121 -2.94 18.95 -15.56
CA SER A 121 -2.24 18.80 -14.29
C SER A 121 -3.22 18.42 -13.20
N ILE A 122 -2.78 17.53 -12.32
CA ILE A 122 -3.47 17.20 -11.08
C ILE A 122 -2.45 17.42 -9.99
N ASP A 123 -2.78 18.27 -9.04
CA ASP A 123 -1.94 18.60 -7.91
C ASP A 123 -2.55 18.01 -6.62
N ASP A 124 -1.69 17.64 -5.66
CA ASP A 124 -2.06 17.13 -4.34
C ASP A 124 -2.96 15.89 -4.28
N ALA A 125 -2.95 15.07 -5.34
CA ALA A 125 -3.73 13.83 -5.39
C ALA A 125 -3.03 12.64 -4.71
N GLY A 126 -3.83 11.66 -4.30
CA GLY A 126 -3.34 10.39 -3.74
C GLY A 126 -2.69 9.51 -4.81
N GLY A 127 -1.75 8.66 -4.38
CA GLY A 127 -1.12 7.68 -5.26
C GLY A 127 -1.40 6.23 -4.84
N ILE A 128 -1.02 5.31 -5.72
CA ILE A 128 -0.90 3.88 -5.42
C ILE A 128 0.56 3.51 -5.63
N TYR A 129 1.21 3.05 -4.56
CA TYR A 129 2.57 2.52 -4.61
C TYR A 129 2.54 1.03 -4.33
N ILE A 130 3.13 0.25 -5.23
CA ILE A 130 3.18 -1.21 -5.14
C ILE A 130 4.65 -1.63 -5.11
N LEU A 131 5.01 -2.47 -4.15
CA LEU A 131 6.33 -3.08 -4.09
C LEU A 131 6.20 -4.59 -4.30
N LEU A 132 6.76 -5.07 -5.40
CA LEU A 132 6.85 -6.49 -5.69
C LEU A 132 8.21 -6.99 -5.22
N ILE A 133 8.23 -8.01 -4.38
CA ILE A 133 9.45 -8.59 -3.84
C ILE A 133 9.45 -10.07 -4.20
N SER A 134 10.51 -10.53 -4.86
CA SER A 134 10.81 -11.95 -5.03
C SER A 134 12.22 -12.24 -4.53
N LYS A 135 12.59 -13.53 -4.43
CA LYS A 135 13.98 -13.92 -4.12
C LYS A 135 15.00 -13.35 -5.11
N ALA A 136 14.60 -13.09 -6.36
CA ALA A 136 15.48 -12.59 -7.41
C ALA A 136 15.58 -11.06 -7.42
N GLU A 137 14.47 -10.35 -7.23
CA GLU A 137 14.44 -8.90 -7.43
C GLU A 137 13.36 -8.19 -6.58
N ILE A 138 13.53 -6.88 -6.47
CA ILE A 138 12.54 -5.96 -5.89
C ILE A 138 12.16 -4.97 -6.98
N LYS A 139 10.87 -4.89 -7.31
CA LYS A 139 10.33 -4.01 -8.34
C LYS A 139 9.31 -3.04 -7.72
N PRO A 140 9.64 -1.75 -7.60
CA PRO A 140 8.66 -0.72 -7.26
C PRO A 140 7.82 -0.37 -8.49
N LEU A 141 6.55 -0.04 -8.26
CA LEU A 141 5.62 0.51 -9.24
C LEU A 141 4.90 1.69 -8.60
N ASN A 142 4.96 2.86 -9.22
CA ASN A 142 4.34 4.07 -8.71
C ASN A 142 3.29 4.63 -9.68
N PHE A 143 2.09 4.90 -9.16
CA PHE A 143 0.98 5.48 -9.91
C PHE A 143 0.44 6.70 -9.17
N TYR A 144 0.62 7.88 -9.75
CA TYR A 144 0.12 9.13 -9.20
C TYR A 144 -1.29 9.43 -9.74
N ALA A 145 -2.22 9.75 -8.85
CA ALA A 145 -3.62 10.07 -9.18
C ALA A 145 -4.28 9.08 -10.18
N PRO A 146 -4.14 7.75 -10.01
CA PRO A 146 -4.52 6.80 -11.04
C PRO A 146 -6.00 6.87 -11.41
N ASP A 147 -6.90 7.03 -10.43
CA ASP A 147 -8.34 7.14 -10.66
C ASP A 147 -8.72 8.42 -11.44
N ASP A 148 -8.11 9.55 -11.09
CA ASP A 148 -8.38 10.81 -11.76
C ASP A 148 -7.89 10.81 -13.20
N PHE A 149 -6.67 10.32 -13.44
CA PHE A 149 -6.17 10.23 -14.79
C PHE A 149 -6.90 9.18 -15.62
N GLU A 150 -7.32 8.06 -15.06
CA GLU A 150 -8.12 7.08 -15.81
C GLU A 150 -9.50 7.65 -16.18
N ARG A 151 -10.08 8.54 -15.36
CA ARG A 151 -11.30 9.27 -15.71
C ARG A 151 -11.10 10.28 -16.85
N ILE A 152 -9.93 10.91 -16.94
CA ILE A 152 -9.65 11.98 -17.91
C ILE A 152 -9.08 11.44 -19.23
N CYS A 153 -8.14 10.50 -19.15
CA CYS A 153 -7.47 9.87 -20.28
C CYS A 153 -7.33 8.35 -20.06
N PRO A 154 -8.43 7.60 -20.23
CA PRO A 154 -8.48 6.17 -19.94
C PRO A 154 -7.62 5.32 -20.86
N GLY A 155 -7.35 4.10 -20.42
CA GLY A 155 -6.81 3.01 -21.24
C GLY A 155 -5.40 2.59 -20.88
N ARG A 156 -4.77 3.20 -19.86
CA ARG A 156 -3.44 2.80 -19.42
C ARG A 156 -3.51 1.52 -18.60
N LYS A 157 -3.07 0.42 -19.21
CA LYS A 157 -3.11 -0.93 -18.62
C LYS A 157 -2.49 -0.98 -17.23
N GLY A 158 -1.38 -0.27 -17.01
CA GLY A 158 -0.72 -0.22 -15.70
C GLY A 158 -1.63 0.37 -14.61
N ARG A 159 -2.27 1.51 -14.89
CA ARG A 159 -3.19 2.18 -13.95
C ARG A 159 -4.42 1.34 -13.66
N LEU A 160 -5.06 0.82 -14.70
CA LEU A 160 -6.22 -0.06 -14.55
C LEU A 160 -5.90 -1.29 -13.67
N ALA A 161 -4.72 -1.89 -13.86
CA ALA A 161 -4.28 -3.00 -13.03
C ALA A 161 -3.98 -2.57 -11.58
N ALA A 162 -3.38 -1.39 -11.37
CA ALA A 162 -3.10 -0.85 -10.03
C ALA A 162 -4.39 -0.52 -9.25
N ILE A 163 -5.36 0.12 -9.90
CA ILE A 163 -6.70 0.39 -9.35
C ILE A 163 -7.38 -0.92 -8.98
N LYS A 164 -7.40 -1.89 -9.90
CA LYS A 164 -8.00 -3.21 -9.65
C LYS A 164 -7.31 -3.96 -8.51
N LEU A 165 -5.98 -3.88 -8.39
CA LEU A 165 -5.24 -4.43 -7.26
C LEU A 165 -5.67 -3.77 -5.94
N SER A 166 -5.76 -2.44 -5.94
CA SER A 166 -6.21 -1.67 -4.78
C SER A 166 -7.62 -2.08 -4.33
N ASP A 167 -8.55 -2.26 -5.27
CA ASP A 167 -9.91 -2.72 -4.96
C ASP A 167 -9.95 -4.16 -4.42
N LEU A 168 -9.13 -5.05 -4.97
CA LEU A 168 -9.00 -6.42 -4.49
C LEU A 168 -8.48 -6.47 -3.05
N ILE A 169 -7.36 -5.80 -2.80
CA ILE A 169 -6.75 -5.75 -1.46
C ILE A 169 -7.68 -5.03 -0.48
N GLY A 170 -8.22 -3.88 -0.87
CA GLY A 170 -9.11 -3.07 -0.02
C GLY A 170 -10.35 -3.82 0.42
N ARG A 171 -10.98 -4.61 -0.47
CA ARG A 171 -12.15 -5.44 -0.11
C ARG A 171 -11.81 -6.50 0.93
N VAL A 172 -10.68 -7.19 0.78
CA VAL A 172 -10.29 -8.27 1.68
C VAL A 172 -9.78 -7.73 3.02
N PHE A 173 -8.95 -6.68 3.01
CA PHE A 173 -8.34 -6.14 4.23
C PHE A 173 -9.25 -5.23 5.06
N LYS A 174 -10.28 -4.60 4.48
CA LYS A 174 -11.27 -3.80 5.23
C LYS A 174 -12.42 -4.64 5.80
N GLY A 175 -12.67 -5.83 5.25
CA GLY A 175 -13.72 -6.75 5.71
C GLY A 175 -13.34 -7.57 6.96
N HIS A 176 -12.08 -7.49 7.39
CA HIS A 176 -11.46 -8.21 8.50
C HIS A 176 -10.58 -7.25 9.30
#